data_AF-A0A9D8BEL4-F1
#
_entry.id   AF-A0A9D8BEL4-F1
#
_cell.length_a   1.000
_cell.length_b   1.000
_cell.length_c   1.000
_cell.angle_alpha   90.00
_cell.angle_beta   90.00
_cell.angle_gamma   90.00
#
_symmetry.space_group_name_H-M   'P 1'
#
loop_
_entity.id
_entity.type
_entity.pdbx_description
1 polymer ?
#
loop_
_entity_poly.entity_id
_entity_poly.type
_entity_poly.pdbx_seq_one_letter_code
_entity_poly.pdbx_strand_id
1 'polypeptide(L)'
;MILRVFSFLLLISSSTVFTSCNKKIVIHVQNHWPYCGGKLPDALEAKGRTENFIEHTFTLIEENQQHSITTDKSGIWKGRLNLKKEILIIDSDKSLSLEELKAKYPLTFQHDSKEGANYRYFTSAEWYDWRSSADYMSITEKKMNSDFPKKGLQDTLRITIPRSCFTGTNPIIQYVGPIPK
;
A
#
# COMPACT_ATOMS: atom_id res chain seq x y z
N MET A 1 -74.52 2.58 35.37
CA MET A 1 -73.34 2.13 36.14
C MET A 1 -72.19 2.01 35.17
N ILE A 2 -71.08 2.71 35.43
CA ILE A 2 -70.10 3.20 34.45
C ILE A 2 -69.22 2.07 33.89
N LEU A 3 -69.24 1.90 32.56
CA LEU A 3 -68.31 1.03 31.82
C LEU A 3 -67.00 1.80 31.63
N ARG A 4 -65.93 1.40 32.34
CA ARG A 4 -64.60 1.99 32.22
C ARG A 4 -63.94 1.50 30.92
N VAL A 5 -63.78 2.40 29.96
CA VAL A 5 -62.98 2.18 28.74
C VAL A 5 -61.51 2.37 29.12
N PHE A 6 -60.75 1.28 29.10
CA PHE A 6 -59.29 1.30 29.22
C PHE A 6 -58.70 1.76 27.88
N SER A 7 -58.17 2.99 27.85
CA SER A 7 -57.42 3.51 26.70
C SER A 7 -55.96 3.08 26.84
N PHE A 8 -55.57 2.02 26.12
CA PHE A 8 -54.18 1.58 25.98
C PHE A 8 -53.42 2.60 25.13
N LEU A 9 -52.59 3.44 25.77
CA LEU A 9 -51.59 4.27 25.11
C LEU A 9 -50.41 3.39 24.67
N LEU A 10 -50.40 3.05 23.38
CA LEU A 10 -49.31 2.31 22.74
C LEU A 10 -48.17 3.30 22.46
N LEU A 11 -47.21 3.38 23.38
CA LEU A 11 -45.93 4.08 23.19
C LEU A 11 -45.09 3.29 22.19
N ILE A 12 -45.12 3.70 20.92
CA ILE A 12 -44.22 3.20 19.88
C ILE A 12 -42.84 3.79 20.16
N SER A 13 -41.97 3.04 20.82
CA SER A 13 -40.55 3.34 20.96
C SER A 13 -39.89 3.21 19.58
N SER A 14 -39.74 4.34 18.88
CA SER A 14 -38.96 4.44 17.66
C SER A 14 -37.49 4.14 17.97
N SER A 15 -37.08 2.89 17.78
CA SER A 15 -35.68 2.47 17.75
C SER A 15 -34.97 3.19 16.60
N THR A 16 -34.31 4.31 16.89
CA THR A 16 -33.39 4.95 15.95
C THR A 16 -32.18 4.04 15.79
N VAL A 17 -32.21 3.19 14.77
CA VAL A 17 -31.04 2.43 14.34
C VAL A 17 -30.09 3.42 13.68
N PHE A 18 -29.14 3.94 14.45
CA PHE A 18 -28.02 4.71 13.91
C PHE A 18 -27.12 3.75 13.11
N THR A 19 -27.41 3.56 11.83
CA THR A 19 -26.47 2.94 10.90
C THR A 19 -25.32 3.92 10.69
N SER A 20 -24.21 3.70 11.40
CA SER A 20 -22.96 4.41 11.12
C SER A 20 -22.57 4.16 9.67
N CYS A 21 -22.82 5.13 8.79
CA CYS A 21 -22.47 5.06 7.38
C CYS A 21 -20.96 5.31 7.25
N ASN A 22 -20.15 4.30 7.59
CA ASN A 22 -18.73 4.34 7.27
C ASN A 22 -18.58 4.31 5.75
N LYS A 23 -18.20 5.47 5.19
CA LYS A 23 -17.99 5.66 3.75
C LYS A 23 -16.94 4.67 3.27
N LYS A 24 -17.17 4.06 2.10
CA LYS A 24 -16.18 3.15 1.50
C LYS A 24 -14.99 3.98 1.02
N ILE A 25 -13.80 3.56 1.40
CA ILE A 25 -12.52 4.08 0.93
C ILE A 25 -11.93 3.09 -0.08
N VAL A 26 -11.34 3.65 -1.11
CA VAL A 26 -10.60 3.00 -2.18
C VAL A 26 -9.12 3.22 -1.88
N ILE A 27 -8.34 2.16 -1.72
CA ILE A 27 -6.88 2.26 -1.73
C ILE A 27 -6.41 1.88 -3.13
N HIS A 28 -5.64 2.74 -3.77
CA HIS A 28 -5.02 2.46 -5.05
C HIS A 28 -3.51 2.41 -4.85
N VAL A 29 -2.93 1.22 -4.96
CA VAL A 29 -1.50 1.00 -4.79
C VAL A 29 -0.82 0.94 -6.15
N GLN A 30 0.26 1.70 -6.29
CA GLN A 30 1.01 1.83 -7.53
C GLN A 30 2.51 1.66 -7.26
N ASN A 31 3.20 1.07 -8.22
CA ASN A 31 4.65 1.03 -8.29
C ASN A 31 5.14 2.25 -9.06
N HIS A 32 6.15 2.94 -8.55
CA HIS A 32 6.83 4.00 -9.28
C HIS A 32 8.24 3.59 -9.65
N TRP A 33 8.53 3.63 -10.94
CA TRP A 33 9.83 3.35 -11.49
C TRP A 33 10.50 4.65 -11.89
N PRO A 34 11.67 4.97 -11.32
CA PRO A 34 12.45 6.10 -11.81
C PRO A 34 12.93 5.84 -13.23
N TYR A 35 13.42 6.89 -13.89
CA TYR A 35 14.16 6.74 -15.13
C TYR A 35 15.47 5.98 -14.89
N CYS A 36 15.75 4.98 -15.73
CA CYS A 36 16.91 4.10 -15.60
C CYS A 36 17.76 4.03 -16.88
N GLY A 37 17.59 4.96 -17.82
CA GLY A 37 18.33 4.94 -19.10
C GLY A 37 19.73 5.55 -19.00
N GLY A 38 20.57 5.27 -20.01
CA GLY A 38 21.94 5.80 -20.16
C GLY A 38 22.06 6.95 -21.12
N LYS A 39 21.06 7.83 -21.12
CA LYS A 39 21.12 9.14 -21.76
C LYS A 39 20.48 10.12 -20.79
N LEU A 40 20.79 11.41 -20.93
CA LEU A 40 20.09 12.45 -20.18
C LEU A 40 18.58 12.35 -20.48
N PRO A 41 17.71 12.17 -19.47
CA PRO A 41 16.28 12.06 -19.72
C PRO A 41 15.69 13.39 -20.16
N ASP A 42 14.68 13.34 -21.02
CA ASP A 42 13.82 14.51 -21.22
C ASP A 42 12.89 14.75 -20.01
N ALA A 43 12.12 15.85 -20.04
CA ALA A 43 11.26 16.25 -18.92
C ALA A 43 10.13 15.25 -18.61
N LEU A 44 9.75 14.39 -19.55
CA LEU A 44 8.75 13.34 -19.34
C LEU A 44 9.41 12.07 -18.82
N GLU A 45 10.53 11.67 -19.42
CA GLU A 45 11.35 10.53 -18.99
C GLU A 45 11.81 10.70 -17.54
N ALA A 46 12.24 11.90 -17.14
CA ALA A 46 12.69 12.22 -15.79
C ALA A 46 11.61 12.01 -14.72
N LYS A 47 10.32 12.05 -15.10
CA LYS A 47 9.21 11.76 -14.19
C LYS A 47 9.04 10.27 -13.91
N GLY A 48 9.77 9.39 -14.60
CA GLY A 48 9.61 7.95 -14.46
C GLY A 48 8.27 7.45 -14.98
N ARG A 49 7.90 6.23 -14.59
CA ARG A 49 6.61 5.62 -14.93
C ARG A 49 5.95 5.04 -13.68
N THR A 50 4.62 5.05 -13.69
CA THR A 50 3.82 4.47 -12.62
C THR A 50 2.95 3.34 -13.17
N GLU A 51 2.95 2.20 -12.49
CA GLU A 51 2.19 1.01 -12.87
C GLU A 51 1.37 0.52 -11.68
N ASN A 52 0.22 -0.10 -11.93
CA ASN A 52 -0.62 -0.62 -10.85
C ASN A 52 0.06 -1.79 -10.14
N PHE A 53 -0.06 -1.85 -8.81
CA PHE A 53 0.40 -2.99 -8.03
C PHE A 53 -0.74 -4.01 -7.93
N ILE A 54 -0.83 -4.88 -8.93
CA ILE A 54 -1.95 -5.80 -9.13
C ILE A 54 -1.86 -7.05 -8.26
N GLU A 55 -3.02 -7.56 -7.82
CA GLU A 55 -3.18 -8.88 -7.21
C GLU A 55 -2.20 -9.17 -6.05
N HIS A 56 -1.84 -8.14 -5.29
CA HIS A 56 -0.84 -8.24 -4.22
C HIS A 56 -1.45 -7.99 -2.86
N THR A 57 -0.90 -8.68 -1.86
CA THR A 57 -1.37 -8.61 -0.48
C THR A 57 -0.55 -7.63 0.33
N PHE A 58 -1.24 -6.79 1.08
CA PHE A 58 -0.68 -5.85 2.04
C PHE A 58 -1.29 -6.07 3.41
N THR A 59 -0.50 -5.76 4.42
CA THR A 59 -0.97 -5.59 5.78
C THR A 59 -1.41 -4.15 5.98
N LEU A 60 -2.68 -3.97 6.35
CA LEU A 60 -3.27 -2.71 6.77
C LEU A 60 -3.32 -2.67 8.30
N ILE A 61 -2.76 -1.62 8.90
CA ILE A 61 -2.86 -1.39 10.35
C ILE A 61 -3.65 -0.12 10.62
N GLU A 62 -4.72 -0.25 11.42
CA GLU A 62 -5.59 0.84 11.88
C GLU A 62 -5.84 0.67 13.38
N GLU A 63 -5.47 1.66 14.20
CA GLU A 63 -5.74 1.67 15.65
C GLU A 63 -5.34 0.37 16.39
N ASN A 64 -4.22 -0.25 15.99
CA ASN A 64 -3.71 -1.54 16.47
C ASN A 64 -4.45 -2.79 15.97
N GLN A 65 -5.43 -2.64 15.08
CA GLN A 65 -5.99 -3.76 14.35
C GLN A 65 -5.20 -3.98 13.06
N GLN A 66 -4.83 -5.24 12.83
CA GLN A 66 -4.13 -5.65 11.63
C GLN A 66 -5.08 -6.45 10.73
N HIS A 67 -5.18 -6.04 9.47
CA HIS A 67 -6.01 -6.69 8.46
C HIS A 67 -5.18 -6.97 7.21
N SER A 68 -5.49 -8.07 6.53
CA SER A 68 -4.92 -8.34 5.21
C SER A 68 -5.82 -7.74 4.14
N ILE A 69 -5.24 -6.99 3.20
CA ILE A 69 -5.93 -6.44 2.03
C ILE A 69 -5.24 -6.92 0.77
N THR A 70 -6.01 -7.27 -0.26
CA THR A 70 -5.47 -7.69 -1.55
C THR A 70 -5.98 -6.76 -2.64
N THR A 71 -5.09 -6.21 -3.45
CA THR A 71 -5.45 -5.36 -4.59
C THR A 71 -6.05 -6.20 -5.73
N ASP A 72 -6.93 -5.60 -6.52
CA ASP A 72 -7.46 -6.22 -7.73
C ASP A 72 -6.50 -6.04 -8.94
N LYS A 73 -6.95 -6.46 -10.13
CA LYS A 73 -6.21 -6.31 -11.40
C LYS A 73 -5.96 -4.85 -11.82
N SER A 74 -6.60 -3.88 -11.16
CA SER A 74 -6.36 -2.45 -11.35
C SER A 74 -5.47 -1.86 -10.26
N GLY A 75 -4.95 -2.68 -9.34
CA GLY A 75 -4.18 -2.22 -8.17
C GLY A 75 -5.05 -1.58 -7.09
N ILE A 76 -6.36 -1.86 -7.10
CA ILE A 76 -7.32 -1.22 -6.22
C ILE A 76 -7.82 -2.19 -5.16
N TRP A 77 -7.90 -1.74 -3.92
CA TRP A 77 -8.69 -2.35 -2.86
C TRP A 77 -9.83 -1.41 -2.45
N LYS A 78 -10.99 -1.95 -2.11
CA LYS A 78 -12.15 -1.16 -1.66
C LYS A 78 -12.65 -1.72 -0.33
N GLY A 79 -12.70 -0.88 0.70
CA GLY A 79 -13.19 -1.27 2.02
C GLY A 79 -13.65 -0.08 2.83
N ARG A 80 -13.76 -0.23 4.15
CA ARG A 80 -14.13 0.86 5.06
C ARG A 80 -12.93 1.12 5.95
N LEU A 81 -12.54 2.39 6.06
CA LEU A 81 -11.44 2.84 6.93
C LEU A 81 -11.90 4.03 7.76
N ASN A 82 -11.40 4.11 8.97
CA ASN A 82 -11.49 5.27 9.83
C ASN A 82 -10.32 6.23 9.54
N LEU A 83 -10.45 7.05 8.49
CA LEU A 83 -9.45 8.04 8.09
C LEU A 83 -9.11 9.11 9.15
N LYS A 84 -9.84 9.17 10.28
CA LYS A 84 -9.49 10.02 11.42
C LYS A 84 -8.28 9.49 12.19
N LYS A 85 -7.87 8.25 11.92
CA LYS A 85 -6.83 7.53 12.63
C LYS A 85 -5.62 7.31 11.72
N GLU A 86 -4.49 7.01 12.35
CA GLU A 86 -3.30 6.64 11.60
C GLU A 86 -3.57 5.33 10.86
N ILE A 87 -3.10 5.29 9.62
CA ILE A 87 -3.18 4.12 8.76
C ILE A 87 -1.77 3.81 8.29
N LEU A 88 -1.35 2.58 8.51
CA LEU A 88 -0.12 2.03 7.95
C LEU A 88 -0.46 0.98 6.90
N ILE A 89 0.29 0.98 5.80
CA ILE A 89 0.25 -0.10 4.81
C ILE A 89 1.66 -0.65 4.70
N ILE A 90 1.77 -1.97 4.78
CA ILE A 90 3.02 -2.72 4.77
C ILE A 90 2.88 -3.84 3.74
N ASP A 91 3.82 -3.96 2.82
CA ASP A 91 3.92 -5.08 1.90
C ASP A 91 3.99 -6.39 2.69
N SER A 92 3.11 -7.34 2.38
CA SER A 92 3.07 -8.64 3.08
C SER A 92 4.38 -9.41 2.98
N ASP A 93 5.20 -9.16 1.96
CA ASP A 93 6.52 -9.77 1.81
C ASP A 93 7.51 -9.37 2.91
N LYS A 94 7.28 -8.26 3.61
CA LYS A 94 8.11 -7.84 4.75
C LYS A 94 7.96 -8.77 5.96
N SER A 95 6.94 -9.63 5.98
CA SER A 95 6.78 -10.67 7.00
C SER A 95 7.73 -11.85 6.80
N LEU A 96 8.18 -12.09 5.57
CA LEU A 96 9.02 -13.23 5.19
C LEU A 96 10.47 -13.05 5.66
N SER A 97 11.14 -14.17 5.93
CA SER A 97 12.58 -14.23 6.11
C SER A 97 13.33 -13.88 4.82
N LEU A 98 14.60 -13.47 4.93
CA LEU A 98 15.42 -13.19 3.76
C LEU A 98 15.59 -14.43 2.86
N GLU A 99 15.68 -15.64 3.43
CA GLU A 99 15.82 -16.87 2.65
C GLU A 99 14.53 -17.26 1.93
N GLU A 100 13.36 -17.06 2.56
CA GLU A 100 12.06 -17.23 1.89
C GLU A 100 11.91 -16.25 0.72
N LEU A 101 12.36 -15.00 0.88
CA LEU A 101 12.34 -14.01 -0.18
C LEU A 101 13.29 -14.35 -1.33
N LYS A 102 14.48 -14.88 -1.04
CA LYS A 102 15.41 -15.36 -2.10
C LYS A 102 14.82 -16.53 -2.88
N ALA A 103 14.11 -17.43 -2.21
CA ALA A 103 13.40 -18.53 -2.87
C ALA A 103 12.23 -18.02 -3.73
N LYS A 104 11.49 -17.02 -3.24
CA LYS A 104 10.38 -16.38 -3.96
C LYS A 104 10.84 -15.56 -5.16
N TYR A 105 11.99 -14.88 -5.04
CA TYR A 105 12.55 -13.97 -6.03
C TYR A 105 13.97 -14.41 -6.44
N PRO A 106 14.09 -15.53 -7.18
CA PRO A 106 15.39 -16.05 -7.54
C PRO A 106 16.10 -15.14 -8.56
N LEU A 107 17.39 -14.91 -8.35
CA LEU A 107 18.29 -14.39 -9.37
C LEU A 107 18.46 -15.46 -10.45
N THR A 108 17.80 -15.26 -11.59
CA THR A 108 17.79 -16.21 -12.71
C THR A 108 19.02 -16.12 -13.61
N PHE A 109 19.86 -15.10 -13.44
CA PHE A 109 21.10 -14.95 -14.19
C PHE A 109 22.16 -15.91 -13.64
N GLN A 110 22.83 -16.66 -14.53
CA GLN A 110 24.00 -17.44 -14.14
C GLN A 110 25.03 -16.50 -13.51
N HIS A 111 25.51 -16.84 -12.32
CA HIS A 111 26.49 -16.03 -11.57
C HIS A 111 27.79 -15.80 -12.36
N ASP A 112 28.04 -16.63 -13.38
CA ASP A 112 29.18 -16.57 -14.31
C ASP A 112 28.93 -15.72 -15.56
N SER A 113 27.69 -15.24 -15.75
CA SER A 113 27.39 -14.26 -16.80
C SER A 113 27.79 -12.87 -16.34
N LYS A 114 28.34 -12.06 -17.26
CA LYS A 114 28.65 -10.64 -16.99
C LYS A 114 27.44 -9.84 -16.48
N GLU A 115 26.23 -10.29 -16.79
CA GLU A 115 24.98 -9.68 -16.34
C GLU A 115 24.64 -10.06 -14.89
N GLY A 116 24.82 -11.33 -14.51
CA GLY A 116 24.60 -11.80 -13.13
C GLY A 116 25.50 -11.13 -12.11
N ALA A 117 26.74 -10.81 -12.47
CA ALA A 117 27.69 -10.09 -11.61
C ALA A 117 27.23 -8.67 -11.21
N ASN A 118 26.26 -8.09 -11.95
CA ASN A 118 25.71 -6.77 -11.67
C ASN A 118 24.52 -6.79 -10.72
N TYR A 119 24.12 -7.95 -10.19
CA TYR A 119 23.02 -8.06 -9.26
C TYR A 119 23.44 -8.79 -7.99
N ARG A 120 22.86 -8.37 -6.87
CA ARG A 120 23.00 -9.09 -5.60
C ARG A 120 21.70 -9.03 -4.82
N TYR A 121 21.55 -9.94 -3.87
CA TYR A 121 20.53 -9.79 -2.84
C TYR A 121 20.93 -8.71 -1.83
N PHE A 122 19.94 -8.19 -1.13
CA PHE A 122 20.13 -7.46 0.11
C PHE A 122 20.99 -8.26 1.09
N THR A 123 21.83 -7.53 1.81
CA THR A 123 22.45 -8.01 3.05
C THR A 123 21.40 -8.15 4.15
N SER A 124 21.71 -8.87 5.23
CA SER A 124 20.79 -8.99 6.37
C SER A 124 20.42 -7.63 6.98
N ALA A 125 21.35 -6.67 7.00
CA ALA A 125 21.08 -5.32 7.48
C ALA A 125 20.11 -4.56 6.55
N GLU A 126 20.38 -4.55 5.24
CA GLU A 126 19.49 -3.89 4.26
C GLU A 126 18.08 -4.50 4.27
N TRP A 127 17.99 -5.83 4.39
CA TRP A 127 16.72 -6.52 4.54
C TRP A 127 16.00 -6.11 5.83
N TYR A 128 16.72 -6.02 6.95
CA TYR A 128 16.16 -5.61 8.24
C TYR A 128 15.60 -4.19 8.17
N ASP A 129 16.37 -3.25 7.61
CA ASP A 129 15.95 -1.85 7.43
C ASP A 129 14.73 -1.75 6.52
N TRP A 130 14.73 -2.47 5.39
CA TRP A 130 13.59 -2.51 4.49
C TRP A 130 12.33 -3.05 5.17
N ARG A 131 12.41 -4.21 5.84
CA ARG A 131 11.24 -4.86 6.44
C ARG A 131 10.67 -4.13 7.66
N SER A 132 11.46 -3.30 8.33
CA SER A 132 11.06 -2.58 9.54
C SER A 132 10.37 -1.24 9.24
N SER A 133 10.31 -0.84 7.96
CA SER A 133 9.61 0.36 7.50
C SER A 133 8.21 0.04 6.97
N ALA A 134 7.25 0.95 7.20
CA ALA A 134 5.98 0.92 6.50
C ALA A 134 6.13 1.45 5.07
N ASP A 135 5.40 0.87 4.12
CA ASP A 135 5.37 1.35 2.72
C ASP A 135 4.53 2.63 2.58
N TYR A 136 3.62 2.87 3.53
CA TYR A 136 2.86 4.10 3.64
C TYR A 136 2.46 4.37 5.09
N MET A 137 2.48 5.65 5.49
CA MET A 137 2.02 6.12 6.79
C MET A 137 1.26 7.44 6.66
N SER A 138 0.00 7.42 7.09
CA SER A 138 -0.92 8.52 6.83
C SER A 138 -0.62 9.82 7.60
N ILE A 139 0.07 9.77 8.75
CA ILE A 139 0.48 10.98 9.48
C ILE A 139 1.65 11.71 8.80
N THR A 140 2.58 10.97 8.18
CA THR A 140 3.73 11.57 7.48
C THR A 140 3.29 12.31 6.22
N GLU A 141 2.34 11.73 5.47
CA GLU A 141 1.82 12.39 4.28
C GLU A 141 1.00 13.66 4.58
N LYS A 142 0.29 13.73 5.73
CA LYS A 142 -0.36 14.98 6.19
C LYS A 142 0.60 16.17 6.29
N LYS A 143 1.89 15.91 6.56
CA LYS A 143 2.91 16.96 6.71
C LYS A 143 3.63 17.29 5.40
N MET A 144 3.73 16.35 4.47
CA MET A 144 4.45 16.53 3.20
C MET A 144 3.55 16.97 2.03
N ASN A 145 2.29 16.54 1.99
CA ASN A 145 1.35 16.92 0.95
C ASN A 145 0.08 17.52 1.56
N SER A 146 -0.37 18.64 0.99
CA SER A 146 -1.74 19.16 1.21
C SER A 146 -2.85 18.24 0.67
N ASP A 147 -2.48 17.04 0.21
CA ASP A 147 -3.33 16.04 -0.44
C ASP A 147 -3.97 15.06 0.54
N PHE A 148 -3.69 15.21 1.83
CA PHE A 148 -4.54 14.60 2.84
C PHE A 148 -5.93 15.23 2.75
N PRO A 149 -7.03 14.46 2.64
CA PRO A 149 -8.32 14.98 2.22
C PRO A 149 -8.77 16.15 3.09
N LYS A 150 -8.63 17.36 2.54
CA LYS A 150 -9.36 18.54 3.00
C LYS A 150 -10.83 18.14 2.94
N LYS A 151 -11.52 18.21 4.09
CA LYS A 151 -12.96 17.95 4.28
C LYS A 151 -13.74 17.96 2.95
N GLY A 152 -14.10 16.78 2.43
CA GLY A 152 -15.19 16.69 1.46
C GLY A 152 -15.06 15.73 0.27
N LEU A 153 -13.89 15.40 -0.30
CA LEU A 153 -13.94 14.94 -1.71
C LEU A 153 -12.99 13.86 -2.25
N GLN A 154 -12.28 13.07 -1.43
CA GLN A 154 -11.58 11.90 -1.98
C GLN A 154 -11.84 10.64 -1.17
N ASP A 155 -12.60 9.73 -1.79
CA ASP A 155 -12.78 8.34 -1.35
C ASP A 155 -11.60 7.47 -1.75
N THR A 156 -10.56 8.04 -2.37
CA THR A 156 -9.42 7.29 -2.90
C THR A 156 -8.12 7.75 -2.25
N LEU A 157 -7.47 6.85 -1.53
CA LEU A 157 -6.11 6.98 -1.06
C LEU A 157 -5.16 6.39 -2.12
N ARG A 158 -4.26 7.20 -2.68
CA ARG A 158 -3.25 6.73 -3.63
C ARG A 158 -1.92 6.51 -2.91
N ILE A 159 -1.38 5.30 -3.03
CA ILE A 159 -0.12 4.89 -2.40
C ILE A 159 0.87 4.57 -3.50
N THR A 160 2.03 5.21 -3.45
CA THR A 160 3.09 5.02 -4.44
C THR A 160 4.30 4.38 -3.79
N ILE A 161 4.60 3.13 -4.16
CA ILE A 161 5.76 2.39 -3.68
C ILE A 161 6.92 2.64 -4.65
N PRO A 162 8.01 3.29 -4.22
CA PRO A 162 9.16 3.53 -5.07
C PRO A 162 9.88 2.20 -5.38
N ARG A 163 10.30 2.04 -6.63
CA ARG A 163 11.05 0.88 -7.12
C ARG A 163 12.46 1.27 -7.52
N SER A 164 13.35 0.28 -7.44
CA SER A 164 14.73 0.42 -7.87
C SER A 164 14.87 0.14 -9.37
N CYS A 165 15.87 0.76 -9.98
CA CYS A 165 16.21 0.51 -11.37
C CYS A 165 16.71 -0.92 -11.59
N PHE A 166 16.40 -1.49 -12.76
CA PHE A 166 16.92 -2.77 -13.27
C PHE A 166 16.53 -4.03 -12.49
N THR A 167 15.88 -3.91 -11.35
CA THR A 167 15.62 -5.04 -10.44
C THR A 167 14.23 -5.65 -10.61
N GLY A 168 13.41 -5.15 -11.54
CA GLY A 168 12.02 -5.61 -11.60
C GLY A 168 11.26 -5.25 -10.32
N THR A 169 10.13 -5.91 -10.09
CA THR A 169 9.31 -5.73 -8.88
C THR A 169 9.92 -6.41 -7.65
N ASN A 170 11.12 -6.98 -7.79
CA ASN A 170 11.79 -7.74 -6.74
C ASN A 170 12.20 -6.80 -5.60
N PRO A 171 11.71 -7.04 -4.37
CA PRO A 171 11.94 -6.12 -3.26
C PRO A 171 13.34 -6.24 -2.63
N ILE A 172 14.04 -7.36 -2.87
CA ILE A 172 15.30 -7.71 -2.18
C ILE A 172 16.51 -7.86 -3.11
N ILE A 173 16.36 -7.55 -4.40
CA ILE A 173 17.45 -7.58 -5.37
C ILE A 173 17.90 -6.14 -5.64
N GLN A 174 19.21 -5.94 -5.73
CA GLN A 174 19.82 -4.66 -6.08
C GLN A 174 20.68 -4.82 -7.33
N TYR A 175 20.64 -3.79 -8.16
CA TYR A 175 21.63 -3.58 -9.20
C TYR A 175 22.87 -2.91 -8.61
N VAL A 176 24.03 -3.53 -8.81
CA VAL A 176 25.36 -3.07 -8.38
C VAL A 176 26.32 -2.88 -9.55
N GLY A 177 25.83 -3.04 -10.78
CA GLY A 177 26.60 -2.80 -11.98
C GLY A 177 26.82 -1.30 -12.28
N PRO A 178 27.55 -0.99 -13.36
CA PRO A 178 27.78 0.38 -13.79
C PRO A 178 26.45 1.05 -14.18
N ILE A 179 26.13 2.15 -13.52
CA ILE A 179 24.96 2.96 -13.89
C ILE A 179 25.24 3.60 -15.25
N PRO A 180 24.35 3.41 -16.24
CA PRO A 180 24.48 4.05 -17.55
C PRO A 180 24.58 5.59 -17.40
N LYS A 181 25.55 6.21 -18.09
CA LYS A 181 25.81 7.66 -18.04
C LYS A 181 25.05 8.40 -19.13
#